data_AF-A0AB36HY79-F1
#
_entry.id   AF-A0AB36HY79-F1
#
_cell.length_a   1.000
_cell.length_b   1.000
_cell.length_c   1.000
_cell.angle_alpha   90.00
_cell.angle_beta   90.00
_cell.angle_gamma   90.00
#
_symmetry.space_group_name_H-M   'P 1'
#
loop_
_entity.id
_entity.type
_entity.pdbx_description
1 polymer ?
#
loop_
_entity_poly.entity_id
_entity_poly.type
_entity_poly.pdbx_seq_one_letter_code
_entity_poly.pdbx_strand_id
1 'polypeptide(L)'
;MEFALNLNSKFFFRSVGHKYTQNLWGKNFDYSWTGKYGFVAMNCFDPDIVTDGMNTAGLSTSNLWLPGSKYQTITDPQKAFALIILQPEY
;
A
#
# COMPACT_ATOMS: atom_id res chain seq x y z
N MET A 1 3.52 -6.82 -11.54
CA MET A 1 3.46 -5.39 -11.89
C MET A 1 4.50 -5.10 -12.95
N GLU A 2 4.03 -4.61 -14.08
CA GLU A 2 4.80 -4.18 -15.22
C GLU A 2 5.23 -2.73 -14.98
N PHE A 3 6.52 -2.49 -14.88
CA PHE A 3 7.08 -1.16 -14.68
C PHE A 3 8.46 -1.10 -15.31
N ALA A 4 8.88 0.09 -15.77
CA ALA A 4 10.13 0.25 -16.50
C ALA A 4 11.38 0.00 -15.64
N LEU A 5 11.25 0.09 -14.31
CA LEU A 5 12.32 -0.08 -13.35
C LEU A 5 12.19 -1.43 -12.62
N ASN A 6 13.32 -1.96 -12.16
CA ASN A 6 13.30 -3.08 -11.23
C ASN A 6 12.67 -2.63 -9.91
N LEU A 7 11.56 -3.27 -9.54
CA LEU A 7 10.79 -2.96 -8.34
C LEU A 7 11.42 -3.54 -7.07
N ASN A 8 12.42 -4.42 -7.17
CA ASN A 8 13.01 -5.13 -6.03
C ASN A 8 11.94 -5.77 -5.11
N SER A 9 10.88 -6.31 -5.72
CA SER A 9 9.74 -6.87 -5.01
C SER A 9 10.14 -8.04 -4.12
N LYS A 10 9.63 -8.01 -2.89
CA LYS A 10 9.82 -9.07 -1.88
C LYS A 10 8.47 -9.55 -1.41
N PHE A 11 8.39 -10.85 -1.12
CA PHE A 11 7.27 -11.38 -0.35
C PHE A 11 7.39 -10.96 1.10
N PHE A 12 6.26 -10.67 1.71
CA PHE A 12 6.15 -10.47 3.15
C PHE A 12 4.81 -10.99 3.66
N PHE A 13 4.78 -11.18 4.98
CA PHE A 13 3.63 -11.72 5.68
C PHE A 13 3.21 -10.74 6.77
N ARG A 14 1.90 -10.70 7.04
CA ARG A 14 1.35 -10.03 8.20
C ARG A 14 0.45 -10.99 8.95
N SER A 15 0.64 -11.05 10.27
CA SER A 15 -0.21 -11.80 11.17
C SER A 15 -1.51 -11.03 11.46
N VAL A 16 -2.53 -11.77 11.88
CA VAL A 16 -3.76 -11.19 12.46
C VAL A 16 -3.38 -10.27 13.62
N GLY A 17 -4.03 -9.12 13.73
CA GLY A 17 -3.79 -8.15 14.80
C GLY A 17 -2.64 -7.18 14.53
N HIS A 18 -1.97 -7.24 13.38
CA HIS A 18 -0.96 -6.24 13.03
C HIS A 18 -1.58 -4.84 12.95
N LYS A 19 -0.96 -3.86 13.61
CA LYS A 19 -1.37 -2.46 13.58
C LYS A 19 -0.71 -1.74 12.41
N TYR A 20 -1.51 -1.19 11.51
CA TYR A 20 -1.06 -0.41 10.37
C TYR A 20 -1.13 1.08 10.70
N THR A 21 -0.12 1.83 10.27
CA THR A 21 -0.07 3.30 10.38
C THR A 21 0.36 3.91 9.05
N GLN A 22 0.02 5.18 8.83
CA GLN A 22 0.34 5.90 7.59
C GLN A 22 1.62 6.77 7.70
N ASN A 23 2.47 6.52 8.71
CA ASN A 23 3.65 7.34 9.01
C ASN A 23 4.67 7.43 7.86
N LEU A 24 4.66 6.46 6.92
CA LEU A 24 5.48 6.48 5.72
C LEU A 24 5.26 7.74 4.86
N TRP A 25 4.10 8.37 4.97
CA TRP A 25 3.70 9.52 4.14
C TRP A 25 3.87 10.87 4.85
N GLY A 26 4.41 10.86 6.07
CA GLY A 26 4.70 12.06 6.87
C GLY A 26 3.99 12.07 8.22
N LYS A 27 4.50 12.90 9.14
CA LYS A 27 4.06 12.95 10.55
C LYS A 27 2.61 13.40 10.75
N ASN A 28 1.98 13.97 9.73
CA ASN A 28 0.61 14.49 9.81
C ASN A 28 -0.46 13.46 9.38
N PHE A 29 -0.05 12.28 8.92
CA PHE A 29 -0.93 11.20 8.46
C PHE A 29 -1.00 10.10 9.51
N ASP A 30 -2.02 10.15 10.37
CA ASP A 30 -2.15 9.25 11.53
C ASP A 30 -3.36 8.29 11.43
N TYR A 31 -3.88 8.09 10.21
CA TYR A 31 -4.89 7.05 10.00
C TYR A 31 -4.27 5.69 10.31
N SER A 32 -4.95 4.92 11.17
CA SER A 32 -4.46 3.61 11.61
C SER A 32 -5.60 2.62 11.75
N TRP A 33 -5.30 1.34 11.55
CA TRP A 33 -6.24 0.25 11.74
C TRP A 33 -5.52 -1.01 12.20
N THR A 34 -6.29 -1.95 12.77
CA THR A 34 -5.77 -3.28 13.16
C THR A 34 -6.28 -4.31 12.17
N GLY A 35 -5.36 -5.07 11.57
CA GLY A 35 -5.69 -6.09 10.59
C GLY A 35 -6.50 -7.24 11.21
N LYS A 36 -7.70 -7.50 10.67
CA LYS A 36 -8.54 -8.62 11.09
C LYS A 36 -8.05 -9.97 10.56
N TYR A 37 -7.37 -9.98 9.41
CA TYR A 37 -6.90 -11.19 8.74
C TYR A 37 -5.38 -11.13 8.57
N GLY A 38 -4.74 -12.31 8.59
CA GLY A 38 -3.37 -12.43 8.14
C GLY A 38 -3.31 -12.45 6.60
N PHE A 39 -2.16 -12.15 6.03
CA PHE A 39 -1.97 -12.23 4.58
C PHE A 39 -0.52 -12.52 4.19
N VAL A 40 -0.39 -12.97 2.94
CA VAL A 40 0.86 -12.96 2.17
C VAL A 40 0.72 -11.93 1.05
N ALA A 41 1.77 -11.14 0.84
CA ALA A 41 1.78 -10.09 -0.17
C ALA A 41 3.17 -9.88 -0.76
N MET A 42 3.22 -9.14 -1.86
CA MET A 42 4.43 -8.56 -2.43
C MET A 42 4.43 -7.05 -2.24
N ASN A 43 5.63 -6.46 -2.24
CA ASN A 43 5.81 -5.01 -2.26
C ASN A 43 6.51 -4.52 -3.55
N CYS A 44 6.75 -3.21 -3.63
CA CYS A 44 7.67 -2.60 -4.58
C CYS A 44 8.54 -1.56 -3.87
N PHE A 45 9.78 -1.40 -4.33
CA PHE A 45 10.78 -0.43 -3.89
C PHE A 45 11.20 -0.51 -2.42
N ASP A 46 10.99 -1.66 -1.76
CA ASP A 46 11.32 -1.99 -0.36
C ASP A 46 10.32 -1.67 0.78
N PRO A 47 9.45 -0.63 0.75
CA PRO A 47 8.43 -0.44 1.78
C PRO A 47 7.51 -1.65 1.96
N ASP A 48 7.04 -1.89 3.19
CA ASP A 48 6.04 -2.93 3.49
C ASP A 48 4.62 -2.49 3.08
N ILE A 49 4.46 -2.09 1.81
CA ILE A 49 3.18 -1.73 1.22
C ILE A 49 2.82 -2.79 0.18
N VAL A 50 1.58 -3.29 0.29
CA VAL A 50 1.04 -4.34 -0.57
C VAL A 50 0.84 -3.81 -1.99
N THR A 51 1.46 -4.47 -2.97
CA THR A 51 1.16 -4.29 -4.40
C THR A 51 0.30 -5.42 -4.95
N ASP A 52 0.44 -6.61 -4.41
CA ASP A 52 -0.37 -7.78 -4.74
C ASP A 52 -0.38 -8.74 -3.55
N GLY A 53 -1.43 -9.55 -3.39
CA GLY A 53 -1.50 -10.50 -2.29
C GLY A 53 -2.86 -11.12 -2.06
N MET A 54 -2.90 -12.03 -1.09
CA MET A 54 -4.09 -12.76 -0.66
C MET A 54 -4.12 -12.92 0.86
N ASN A 55 -5.29 -12.72 1.45
CA ASN A 55 -5.48 -12.92 2.88
C ASN A 55 -5.95 -14.35 3.23
N THR A 56 -5.98 -14.67 4.52
CA THR A 56 -6.40 -15.99 5.03
C THR A 56 -7.87 -16.35 4.76
N ALA A 57 -8.68 -15.41 4.28
CA ALA A 57 -10.08 -15.63 3.87
C ALA A 57 -10.22 -15.77 2.33
N GLY A 58 -9.12 -15.79 1.58
CA GLY A 58 -9.11 -15.92 0.13
C GLY A 58 -9.39 -14.63 -0.65
N LEU A 59 -9.56 -13.49 0.04
CA LEU A 59 -9.64 -12.20 -0.65
C LEU A 59 -8.27 -11.86 -1.21
N SER A 60 -8.22 -11.64 -2.53
CA SER A 60 -7.02 -11.20 -3.24
C SER A 60 -7.16 -9.76 -3.68
N THR A 61 -6.08 -9.00 -3.60
CA THR A 61 -6.05 -7.59 -3.99
C THR A 61 -4.77 -7.29 -4.74
N SER A 62 -4.87 -6.53 -5.83
CA SER A 62 -3.72 -6.14 -6.65
C SER A 62 -3.83 -4.67 -7.06
N ASN A 63 -2.71 -3.96 -6.99
CA ASN A 63 -2.57 -2.58 -7.42
C ASN A 63 -1.98 -2.55 -8.82
N LEU A 64 -2.72 -1.99 -9.77
CA LEU A 64 -2.25 -1.81 -11.14
C LEU A 64 -1.74 -0.38 -11.34
N TRP A 65 -0.68 -0.25 -12.12
CA TRP A 65 -0.18 1.07 -12.49
C TRP A 65 -1.14 1.72 -13.48
N LEU A 66 -1.74 2.85 -13.08
CA LEU A 66 -2.75 3.56 -13.86
C LEU A 66 -2.41 5.06 -13.97
N PRO A 67 -1.48 5.44 -14.86
CA PRO A 67 -1.18 6.83 -15.18
C PRO A 67 -2.44 7.62 -15.54
N GLY A 68 -2.49 8.89 -15.15
CA GLY A 68 -3.63 9.78 -15.40
C GLY A 68 -4.76 9.69 -14.38
N SER A 69 -4.68 8.80 -13.39
CA SER A 69 -5.60 8.80 -12.24
C SER A 69 -5.53 10.13 -11.48
N LYS A 70 -6.69 10.70 -11.18
CA LYS A 70 -6.82 11.92 -10.37
C LYS A 70 -7.33 11.57 -8.99
N TYR A 71 -6.54 11.88 -7.97
CA TYR A 71 -6.90 11.66 -6.57
C TYR A 71 -7.49 12.94 -5.95
N GLN A 72 -8.29 12.77 -4.91
CA GLN A 72 -8.88 13.87 -4.17
C GLN A 72 -7.83 14.74 -3.47
N THR A 73 -8.10 16.03 -3.34
CA THR A 73 -7.35 16.90 -2.43
C THR A 73 -7.63 16.48 -0.99
N ILE A 74 -6.58 16.26 -0.20
CA ILE A 74 -6.71 15.89 1.20
C ILE A 74 -7.11 17.13 2.01
N THR A 75 -8.31 17.10 2.60
CA THR A 75 -8.83 18.16 3.47
C THR A 75 -8.67 17.86 4.96
N ASP A 76 -8.61 16.58 5.32
CA ASP A 76 -8.42 16.09 6.68
C ASP A 76 -7.35 14.99 6.68
N PRO A 77 -6.09 15.31 7.05
CA PRO A 77 -4.98 14.37 7.05
C PRO A 77 -5.19 13.14 7.95
N GLN A 78 -6.04 13.23 8.97
CA GLN A 78 -6.33 12.10 9.88
C GLN A 78 -7.23 11.04 9.24
N LYS A 79 -7.96 11.39 8.18
CA LYS A 79 -8.81 10.48 7.42
C LYS A 79 -8.21 10.09 6.08
N ALA A 80 -7.02 10.57 5.76
CA ALA A 80 -6.37 10.26 4.51
C ALA A 80 -5.85 8.81 4.54
N PHE A 81 -6.28 8.04 3.54
CA PHE A 81 -5.72 6.74 3.26
C PHE A 81 -4.73 6.88 2.11
N ALA A 82 -3.46 6.58 2.37
CA ALA A 82 -2.43 6.71 1.35
C ALA A 82 -2.31 5.42 0.54
N LEU A 83 -2.07 5.61 -0.75
CA LEU A 83 -1.81 4.56 -1.73
C LEU A 83 -0.44 4.85 -2.34
N ILE A 84 0.31 3.81 -2.72
CA ILE A 84 1.50 4.02 -3.54
C ILE A 84 1.07 4.57 -4.90
N ILE A 85 1.60 5.74 -5.24
CA ILE A 85 1.45 6.32 -6.57
C ILE A 85 2.83 6.34 -7.20
N LEU A 86 3.02 5.53 -8.24
CA LEU A 86 4.20 5.58 -9.09
C LEU A 86 3.94 6.60 -10.20
N GLN A 87 4.47 7.80 -10.05
CA GLN A 87 4.47 8.80 -11.11
C GLN A 87 5.80 8.75 -11.85
N PRO A 88 5.82 8.71 -13.19
CA PRO A 88 7.03 9.07 -13.91
C PRO A 88 7.34 10.54 -13.57
N GLU A 89 8.57 10.80 -13.11
CA GLU A 89 9.08 12.17 -13.05
C GLU A 89 9.07 12.71 -14.48
N TYR A 90 8.38 13.84 -14.69
CA TYR A 90 8.45 14.64 -15.91
C TYR A 90 9.33 15.86 -15.65
#